data_AF-A0A292R7M0-F1
#
_entry.id   AF-A0A292R7M0-F1
#
_cell.length_a   1.000
_cell.length_b   1.000
_cell.length_c   1.000
_cell.angle_alpha   90.00
_cell.angle_beta   90.00
_cell.angle_gamma   90.00
#
_symmetry.space_group_name_H-M   'P 1'
#
loop_
_entity.id
_entity.type
_entity.pdbx_description
1 polymer ?
#
loop_
_entity_poly.entity_id
_entity_poly.type
_entity_poly.pdbx_seq_one_letter_code
_entity_poly.pdbx_strand_id
1 'polypeptide(L)'
;MNIQERMDSINGVIKQIAEFIQSHEEIKTDFNEYLRTIGANSKTGVPLQTACFSYILERNLGEDLKSIPELYLENTKGLDKDTKDIVEAINNSISSVFEIKKVTKTGFDLLNIVNERRYMITSLMKMTAFRGIGSGDYIIARIVNINGDYYLLEISGVLPSTRKDDAYRFAVAKIIQNPELVYLDNPDKQKEIEDDVAEIYQKFVDFFGTTEIITTNKCADDLISIFNDYAEDGKKEDYKDLIKEPEEYKYFAVSEFNNSYDNFLENSLGGFSSHKETYDVGIIYDKELGLYAIPFYGTFNKIFEVKDYTKILNYDACIKYFLENDKYSANLIRMVADKHKNFMEIVNSVLAKNYTLDELLKKYKRRYVDNKIISSTTVLYRSKVFSNTLGIIEDNENKPEIDTSKKIGRNDPCPCGSGKKYKKCCGANL
;
A
#
# COMPACT_ATOMS: atom_id res chain seq x y z
N MET A 1 31.89 16.64 -8.18
CA MET A 1 31.05 17.07 -9.30
C MET A 1 30.20 18.25 -8.89
N ASN A 2 30.05 19.22 -9.79
CA ASN A 2 29.03 20.25 -9.63
C ASN A 2 27.62 19.64 -9.88
N ILE A 3 26.55 20.39 -9.55
CA ILE A 3 25.16 19.90 -9.69
C ILE A 3 24.85 19.50 -11.14
N GLN A 4 25.36 20.24 -12.13
CA GLN A 4 25.10 19.96 -13.54
C GLN A 4 25.74 18.65 -13.99
N GLU A 5 27.00 18.40 -13.62
CA GLU A 5 27.68 17.14 -13.90
C GLU A 5 26.93 15.94 -13.29
N ARG A 6 26.36 16.10 -12.08
CA ARG A 6 25.55 15.05 -11.44
C ARG A 6 24.27 14.78 -12.22
N MET A 7 23.57 15.84 -12.63
CA MET A 7 22.38 15.71 -13.46
C MET A 7 22.69 15.02 -14.80
N ASP A 8 23.84 15.35 -15.41
CA ASP A 8 24.27 14.74 -16.66
C ASP A 8 24.62 13.25 -16.47
N SER A 9 25.27 12.89 -15.35
CA SER A 9 25.53 11.48 -15.00
C SER A 9 24.22 10.69 -14.83
N ILE A 10 23.26 11.22 -14.06
CA ILE A 10 21.95 10.57 -13.83
C ILE A 10 21.20 10.37 -15.15
N ASN A 11 21.11 11.41 -15.98
CA ASN A 11 20.48 11.32 -17.29
C ASN A 11 21.21 10.33 -18.21
N GLY A 12 22.54 10.27 -18.11
CA GLY A 12 23.37 9.30 -18.82
C GLY A 12 23.03 7.85 -18.44
N VAL A 13 22.92 7.56 -17.15
CA VAL A 13 22.56 6.22 -16.65
C VAL A 13 21.14 5.83 -17.06
N ILE A 14 20.16 6.73 -16.94
CA ILE A 14 18.78 6.48 -17.40
C ILE A 14 18.78 6.12 -18.90
N LYS A 15 19.58 6.82 -19.70
CA LYS A 15 19.72 6.54 -21.13
C LYS A 15 20.35 5.17 -21.38
N GLN A 16 21.37 4.78 -20.62
CA GLN A 16 21.99 3.46 -20.74
C GLN A 16 21.00 2.33 -20.41
N ILE A 17 20.17 2.50 -19.37
CA ILE A 17 19.11 1.53 -19.04
C ILE A 17 18.08 1.45 -20.18
N ALA A 18 17.71 2.59 -20.77
CA ALA A 18 16.81 2.62 -21.92
C ALA A 18 17.40 1.92 -23.16
N GLU A 19 18.70 2.10 -23.42
CA GLU A 19 19.43 1.38 -24.48
C GLU A 19 19.50 -0.12 -24.19
N PHE A 20 19.71 -0.50 -22.93
CA PHE A 20 19.71 -1.89 -22.48
C PHE A 20 18.39 -2.59 -22.79
N ILE A 21 17.25 -1.97 -22.47
CA ILE A 21 15.90 -2.48 -22.83
C ILE A 21 15.79 -2.81 -24.32
N GLN A 22 16.41 -2.02 -25.19
CA GLN A 22 16.35 -2.22 -26.64
C GLN A 22 17.32 -3.27 -27.18
N SER A 23 18.33 -3.62 -26.39
CA SER A 23 19.43 -4.53 -26.79
C SER A 23 19.28 -5.95 -26.24
N HIS A 24 18.63 -6.12 -25.09
CA HIS A 24 18.41 -7.43 -24.48
C HIS A 24 17.14 -8.08 -25.03
N GLU A 25 17.25 -9.24 -25.69
CA GLU A 25 16.14 -9.83 -26.48
C GLU A 25 14.86 -10.07 -25.68
N GLU A 26 14.96 -10.67 -24.50
CA GLU A 26 13.79 -10.98 -23.65
C GLU A 26 13.08 -9.71 -23.17
N ILE A 27 13.84 -8.75 -22.62
CA ILE A 27 13.33 -7.48 -22.12
C ILE A 27 12.73 -6.64 -23.26
N LYS A 28 13.38 -6.63 -24.42
CA LYS A 28 12.87 -5.94 -25.61
C LYS A 28 11.53 -6.50 -26.06
N THR A 29 11.40 -7.83 -26.03
CA THR A 29 10.17 -8.52 -26.42
C THR A 29 9.03 -8.14 -25.48
N ASP A 30 9.27 -8.19 -24.17
CA ASP A 30 8.30 -7.77 -23.16
C ASP A 30 7.95 -6.27 -23.27
N PHE A 31 8.95 -5.41 -23.46
CA PHE A 31 8.75 -3.97 -23.64
C PHE A 31 7.87 -3.65 -24.86
N ASN A 32 8.10 -4.33 -25.98
CA ASN A 32 7.27 -4.15 -27.18
C ASN A 32 5.82 -4.57 -26.93
N GLU A 33 5.59 -5.63 -26.15
CA GLU A 33 4.25 -6.04 -25.78
C GLU A 33 3.59 -5.03 -24.84
N TYR A 34 4.32 -4.56 -23.83
CA TYR A 34 3.88 -3.46 -22.96
C TYR A 34 3.46 -2.22 -23.76
N LEU A 35 4.27 -1.78 -24.74
CA LEU A 35 3.96 -0.64 -25.61
C LEU A 35 2.67 -0.85 -26.41
N ARG A 36 2.38 -2.09 -26.85
CA ARG A 36 1.13 -2.44 -27.52
C ARG A 36 -0.05 -2.36 -26.55
N THR A 37 0.10 -2.91 -25.34
CA THR A 37 -0.95 -2.91 -24.32
C THR A 37 -1.39 -1.49 -23.94
N ILE A 38 -0.44 -0.57 -23.77
CA ILE A 38 -0.75 0.82 -23.39
C ILE A 38 -1.09 1.72 -24.60
N GLY A 39 -1.04 1.19 -25.83
CA GLY A 39 -1.37 1.92 -27.04
C GLY A 39 -0.41 3.09 -27.36
N ALA A 40 0.87 3.00 -26.96
CA ALA A 40 1.87 4.07 -27.14
C ALA A 40 2.10 4.47 -28.62
N ASN A 41 1.78 3.58 -29.56
CA ASN A 41 1.88 3.84 -31.00
C ASN A 41 0.62 4.50 -31.61
N SER A 42 -0.38 4.84 -30.80
CA SER A 42 -1.60 5.53 -31.26
C SER A 42 -1.43 7.06 -31.18
N LYS A 43 -2.16 7.82 -32.02
CA LYS A 43 -2.14 9.30 -32.03
C LYS A 43 -2.57 9.94 -30.69
N THR A 44 -3.18 9.16 -29.81
CA THR A 44 -3.66 9.55 -28.47
C THR A 44 -2.96 8.77 -27.36
N GLY A 45 -1.88 8.03 -27.68
CA GLY A 45 -1.17 7.15 -26.77
C GLY A 45 -0.21 7.89 -25.83
N VAL A 46 0.27 7.17 -24.82
CA VAL A 46 1.30 7.66 -23.91
C VAL A 46 2.59 7.95 -24.69
N PRO A 47 3.24 9.12 -24.52
CA PRO A 47 4.51 9.40 -25.18
C PRO A 47 5.54 8.32 -24.91
N LEU A 48 6.29 7.89 -25.95
CA LEU A 48 7.26 6.79 -25.85
C LEU A 48 8.28 6.99 -24.71
N GLN A 49 8.71 8.24 -24.49
CA GLN A 49 9.64 8.56 -23.40
C GLN A 49 9.02 8.31 -22.02
N THR A 50 7.77 8.73 -21.81
CA THR A 50 7.01 8.45 -20.57
C THR A 50 6.81 6.95 -20.40
N ALA A 51 6.40 6.25 -21.45
CA ALA A 51 6.20 4.80 -21.43
C ALA A 51 7.50 4.05 -21.07
N CYS A 52 8.64 4.45 -21.64
CA CYS A 52 9.94 3.89 -21.33
C CYS A 52 10.33 4.13 -19.86
N PHE A 53 10.07 5.34 -19.35
CA PHE A 53 10.38 5.68 -17.97
C PHE A 53 9.54 4.88 -16.97
N SER A 54 8.23 4.80 -17.19
CA SER A 54 7.34 3.95 -16.38
C SER A 54 7.76 2.48 -16.44
N TYR A 55 8.16 1.98 -17.61
CA TYR A 55 8.65 0.62 -17.76
C TYR A 55 9.92 0.36 -16.94
N ILE A 56 10.89 1.29 -16.96
CA ILE A 56 12.12 1.17 -16.14
C ILE A 56 11.78 1.09 -14.65
N LEU A 57 10.79 1.86 -14.19
CA LEU A 57 10.52 2.06 -12.77
C LEU A 57 9.48 1.11 -12.17
N GLU A 58 8.67 0.46 -13.00
CA GLU A 58 7.50 -0.31 -12.53
C GLU A 58 7.47 -1.74 -13.07
N ARG A 59 8.25 -2.08 -14.11
CA ARG A 59 8.24 -3.44 -14.67
C ARG A 59 9.15 -4.37 -13.88
N ASN A 60 8.58 -5.49 -13.45
CA ASN A 60 9.30 -6.63 -12.89
C ASN A 60 9.16 -7.84 -13.82
N LEU A 61 10.24 -8.58 -14.05
CA LEU A 61 10.30 -9.69 -15.00
C LEU A 61 10.84 -10.97 -14.37
N GLY A 62 10.50 -12.10 -15.01
CA GLY A 62 10.94 -13.43 -14.61
C GLY A 62 10.25 -13.97 -13.36
N GLU A 63 10.59 -15.21 -13.01
CA GLU A 63 10.02 -15.88 -11.84
C GLU A 63 10.41 -15.25 -10.49
N ASP A 64 11.54 -14.55 -10.48
CA ASP A 64 12.08 -13.87 -9.30
C ASP A 64 11.56 -12.43 -9.17
N LEU A 65 10.73 -11.96 -10.12
CA LEU A 65 10.17 -10.60 -10.17
C LEU A 65 11.23 -9.51 -10.08
N LYS A 66 12.34 -9.65 -10.82
CA LYS A 66 13.43 -8.67 -10.82
C LYS A 66 13.06 -7.40 -11.56
N SER A 67 13.47 -6.26 -11.03
CA SER A 67 13.23 -4.97 -11.67
C SER A 67 14.14 -4.77 -12.89
N ILE A 68 13.81 -3.83 -13.77
CA ILE A 68 14.68 -3.47 -14.89
C ILE A 68 16.07 -2.97 -14.43
N PRO A 69 16.20 -2.09 -13.41
CA PRO A 69 17.50 -1.73 -12.83
C PRO A 69 18.32 -2.93 -12.34
N GLU A 70 17.70 -3.91 -11.66
CA GLU A 70 18.38 -5.12 -11.20
C GLU A 70 18.90 -5.96 -12.38
N LEU A 71 18.06 -6.17 -13.39
CA LEU A 71 18.44 -6.90 -14.60
C LEU A 71 19.57 -6.19 -15.35
N TYR A 72 19.58 -4.86 -15.38
CA TYR A 72 20.68 -4.08 -15.95
C TYR A 72 22.00 -4.31 -15.21
N LEU A 73 21.98 -4.30 -13.86
CA LEU A 73 23.16 -4.56 -13.04
C LEU A 73 23.72 -5.98 -13.23
N GLU A 74 22.84 -6.97 -13.35
CA GLU A 74 23.23 -8.38 -13.51
C GLU A 74 23.81 -8.68 -14.90
N ASN A 75 23.28 -8.03 -15.95
CA ASN A 75 23.63 -8.35 -17.34
C ASN A 75 24.67 -7.40 -17.96
N THR A 76 25.04 -6.33 -17.26
CA THR A 76 26.00 -5.35 -17.79
C THR A 76 27.35 -5.43 -17.07
N LYS A 77 28.39 -5.84 -17.80
CA LYS A 77 29.75 -5.99 -17.27
C LYS A 77 30.53 -4.67 -17.36
N GLY A 78 31.45 -4.45 -16.43
CA GLY A 78 32.40 -3.32 -16.47
C GLY A 78 31.82 -1.97 -16.04
N LEU A 79 30.63 -1.95 -15.42
CA LEU A 79 30.08 -0.74 -14.82
C LEU A 79 31.00 -0.22 -13.72
N ASP A 80 31.33 1.07 -13.79
CA ASP A 80 32.02 1.77 -12.73
C ASP A 80 31.11 1.94 -11.49
N LYS A 81 31.71 2.37 -10.37
CA LYS A 81 30.98 2.48 -9.11
C LYS A 81 29.88 3.54 -9.15
N ASP A 82 30.12 4.70 -9.76
CA ASP A 82 29.13 5.79 -9.81
C ASP A 82 27.88 5.35 -10.58
N THR A 83 28.08 4.67 -11.71
CA THR A 83 26.97 4.10 -12.48
C THR A 83 26.15 3.10 -11.65
N LYS A 84 26.81 2.18 -10.93
CA LYS A 84 26.10 1.21 -10.07
C LYS A 84 25.31 1.89 -8.97
N ASP A 85 25.93 2.83 -8.26
CA ASP A 85 25.31 3.58 -7.18
C ASP A 85 24.06 4.33 -7.69
N ILE A 86 24.11 4.91 -8.90
CA ILE A 86 22.95 5.59 -9.52
C ILE A 86 21.85 4.60 -9.90
N VAL A 87 22.17 3.44 -10.48
CA VAL A 87 21.17 2.42 -10.84
C VAL A 87 20.47 1.90 -9.60
N GLU A 88 21.22 1.58 -8.53
CA GLU A 88 20.66 1.16 -7.25
C GLU A 88 19.78 2.26 -6.64
N ALA A 89 20.20 3.52 -6.71
CA ALA A 89 19.39 4.64 -6.26
C ALA A 89 18.08 4.76 -7.05
N ILE A 90 18.11 4.61 -8.38
CA ILE A 90 16.90 4.62 -9.22
C ILE A 90 15.96 3.48 -8.83
N ASN A 91 16.50 2.28 -8.59
CA ASN A 91 15.73 1.12 -8.12
C ASN A 91 15.04 1.41 -6.78
N ASN A 92 15.73 2.10 -5.88
CA ASN A 92 15.25 2.47 -4.54
C ASN A 92 14.54 3.83 -4.48
N SER A 93 14.11 4.36 -5.63
CA SER A 93 13.46 5.66 -5.72
C SER A 93 12.09 5.68 -5.00
N ILE A 94 11.74 6.84 -4.44
CA ILE A 94 10.54 7.02 -3.62
C ILE A 94 9.41 7.57 -4.50
N SER A 95 8.36 6.76 -4.72
CA SER A 95 7.13 7.17 -5.40
C SER A 95 6.02 7.50 -4.41
N SER A 96 5.75 8.78 -4.18
CA SER A 96 4.81 9.24 -3.15
C SER A 96 3.94 10.42 -3.61
N VAL A 97 3.09 10.89 -2.70
CA VAL A 97 2.34 12.13 -2.82
C VAL A 97 3.04 13.22 -2.02
N PHE A 98 3.25 14.37 -2.63
CA PHE A 98 3.96 15.49 -2.03
C PHE A 98 3.13 16.77 -2.10
N GLU A 99 3.07 17.52 -1.01
CA GLU A 99 2.63 18.92 -1.01
C GLU A 99 3.83 19.82 -1.37
N ILE A 100 3.65 20.72 -2.34
CA ILE A 100 4.68 21.70 -2.68
C ILE A 100 4.65 22.83 -1.66
N LYS A 101 5.65 22.89 -0.79
CA LYS A 101 5.81 23.99 0.18
C LYS A 101 6.41 25.23 -0.47
N LYS A 102 7.27 25.04 -1.47
CA LYS A 102 7.89 26.14 -2.23
C LYS A 102 8.44 25.66 -3.57
N VAL A 103 8.28 26.48 -4.61
CA VAL A 103 9.04 26.31 -5.87
C VAL A 103 10.36 27.06 -5.73
N THR A 104 11.48 26.37 -5.94
CA THR A 104 12.83 26.97 -5.84
C THR A 104 13.37 27.33 -7.22
N LYS A 105 14.59 27.88 -7.29
CA LYS A 105 15.23 28.22 -8.57
C LYS A 105 15.53 26.97 -9.42
N THR A 106 15.80 25.85 -8.79
CA THR A 106 16.31 24.62 -9.43
C THR A 106 15.43 23.40 -9.19
N GLY A 107 14.33 23.53 -8.43
CA GLY A 107 13.45 22.42 -8.12
C GLY A 107 12.36 22.82 -7.12
N PHE A 108 12.17 22.01 -6.09
CA PHE A 108 11.06 22.15 -5.16
C PHE A 108 11.47 21.87 -3.72
N ASP A 109 10.73 22.47 -2.82
CA ASP A 109 10.66 22.13 -1.42
C ASP A 109 9.34 21.40 -1.20
N LEU A 110 9.42 20.11 -0.91
CA LEU A 110 8.31 19.18 -0.87
C LEU A 110 8.10 18.64 0.54
N LEU A 111 6.86 18.56 0.99
CA LEU A 111 6.48 17.72 2.11
C LEU A 111 5.87 16.44 1.56
N ASN A 112 6.50 15.30 1.81
CA ASN A 112 5.87 14.02 1.54
C ASN A 112 4.77 13.80 2.59
N ILE A 113 3.51 13.76 2.15
CA ILE A 113 2.37 13.66 3.08
C ILE A 113 2.16 12.23 3.59
N VAL A 114 2.89 11.25 3.04
CA VAL A 114 2.84 9.84 3.45
C VAL A 114 3.83 9.57 4.58
N ASN A 115 5.11 9.94 4.42
CA ASN A 115 6.15 9.72 5.43
C ASN A 115 6.44 10.93 6.32
N GLU A 116 5.74 12.04 6.09
CA GLU A 116 5.82 13.26 6.89
C GLU A 116 7.21 13.94 6.86
N ARG A 117 8.08 13.55 5.93
CA ARG A 117 9.41 14.14 5.74
C ARG A 117 9.40 15.24 4.70
N ARG A 118 10.22 16.27 4.94
CA ARG A 118 10.46 17.38 4.02
C ARG A 118 11.70 17.12 3.16
N TYR A 119 11.60 17.42 1.88
CA TYR A 119 12.61 17.17 0.87
C TYR A 119 12.94 18.45 0.11
N MET A 120 14.22 18.81 0.05
CA MET A 120 14.71 19.82 -0.89
C MET A 120 15.22 19.08 -2.12
N ILE A 121 14.48 19.17 -3.23
CA ILE A 121 14.77 18.41 -4.44
C ILE A 121 15.25 19.31 -5.58
N THR A 122 16.19 18.79 -6.38
CA THR A 122 16.64 19.40 -7.63
C THR A 122 15.98 18.72 -8.82
N SER A 123 15.47 19.50 -9.75
CA SER A 123 14.86 18.97 -10.97
C SER A 123 15.93 18.57 -11.99
N LEU A 124 15.79 17.38 -12.58
CA LEU A 124 16.58 16.96 -13.75
C LEU A 124 16.20 17.72 -15.03
N MET A 125 15.02 18.34 -15.05
CA MET A 125 14.49 19.15 -16.15
C MET A 125 14.55 20.65 -15.84
N LYS A 126 14.45 21.49 -16.88
CA LYS A 126 14.32 22.95 -16.71
C LYS A 126 13.01 23.28 -16.00
N MET A 127 13.04 24.19 -15.02
CA MET A 127 11.85 24.62 -14.27
C MET A 127 10.70 25.17 -15.12
N THR A 128 10.98 25.62 -16.35
CA THR A 128 9.96 26.03 -17.32
C THR A 128 9.01 24.91 -17.73
N ALA A 129 9.40 23.64 -17.54
CA ALA A 129 8.54 22.48 -17.79
C ALA A 129 7.38 22.35 -16.78
N PHE A 130 7.52 22.96 -15.60
CA PHE A 130 6.54 22.88 -14.50
C PHE A 130 5.72 24.16 -14.33
N ARG A 131 5.58 24.96 -15.40
CA ARG A 131 4.74 26.16 -15.37
C ARG A 131 3.30 25.78 -15.01
N GLY A 132 2.71 26.54 -14.09
CA GLY A 132 1.35 26.30 -13.60
C GLY A 132 1.27 25.42 -12.35
N ILE A 133 2.39 24.86 -11.89
CA ILE A 133 2.50 24.16 -10.61
C ILE A 133 3.09 25.13 -9.58
N GLY A 134 2.43 25.27 -8.44
CA GLY A 134 2.78 26.26 -7.42
C GLY A 134 2.79 25.73 -6.00
N SER A 135 3.10 26.62 -5.05
CA SER A 135 2.99 26.33 -3.64
C SER A 135 1.56 25.97 -3.25
N GLY A 136 1.38 24.93 -2.45
CA GLY A 136 0.09 24.42 -2.00
C GLY A 136 -0.53 23.37 -2.93
N ASP A 137 -0.02 23.22 -4.15
CA ASP A 137 -0.42 22.11 -5.02
C ASP A 137 0.20 20.80 -4.52
N TYR A 138 -0.45 19.70 -4.88
CA TYR A 138 0.02 18.36 -4.60
C TYR A 138 0.51 17.71 -5.89
N ILE A 139 1.59 16.94 -5.80
CA ILE A 139 2.15 16.19 -6.92
C ILE A 139 2.29 14.72 -6.54
N ILE A 140 1.96 13.86 -7.49
CA ILE A 140 2.34 12.45 -7.46
C ILE A 140 3.66 12.39 -8.20
N ALA A 141 4.73 12.12 -7.47
CA ALA A 141 6.07 12.26 -7.99
C ALA A 141 6.97 11.11 -7.53
N ARG A 142 8.06 10.94 -8.27
CA ARG A 142 9.14 10.03 -7.91
C ARG A 142 10.42 10.82 -7.68
N ILE A 143 11.02 10.62 -6.51
CA ILE A 143 12.29 11.25 -6.14
C ILE A 143 13.36 10.19 -5.90
N VAL A 144 14.62 10.56 -6.08
CA VAL A 144 15.75 9.66 -5.85
C VAL A 144 16.78 10.35 -4.97
N ASN A 145 17.35 9.62 -4.01
CA ASN A 145 18.49 10.08 -3.23
C ASN A 145 19.79 9.57 -3.86
N ILE A 146 20.70 10.48 -4.18
CA ILE A 146 22.03 10.12 -4.70
C ILE A 146 23.06 10.88 -3.88
N ASN A 147 23.84 10.15 -3.09
CA ASN A 147 24.88 10.69 -2.23
C ASN A 147 24.36 11.81 -1.28
N GLY A 148 23.14 11.66 -0.76
CA GLY A 148 22.52 12.61 0.16
C GLY A 148 21.71 13.73 -0.49
N ASP A 149 21.85 13.95 -1.81
CA ASP A 149 21.07 14.93 -2.56
C ASP A 149 19.84 14.29 -3.19
N TYR A 150 18.71 15.00 -3.18
CA TYR A 150 17.47 14.49 -3.78
C TYR A 150 17.19 15.11 -5.14
N TYR A 151 16.77 14.26 -6.08
CA TYR A 151 16.44 14.66 -7.45
C TYR A 151 15.03 14.23 -7.84
N LEU A 152 14.37 15.04 -8.65
CA LEU A 152 13.07 14.70 -9.25
C LEU A 152 13.29 13.83 -10.48
N LEU A 153 12.76 12.60 -10.43
CA LEU A 153 12.74 11.69 -11.57
C LEU A 153 11.51 11.93 -12.46
N GLU A 154 10.33 12.04 -11.85
CA GLU A 154 9.06 12.17 -12.59
C GLU A 154 7.99 12.86 -11.75
N ILE A 155 7.08 13.56 -12.42
CA ILE A 155 5.75 13.94 -11.91
C ILE A 155 4.72 13.23 -12.77
N SER A 156 4.03 12.24 -12.22
CA SER A 156 3.01 11.46 -12.91
C SER A 156 1.60 12.02 -12.70
N GLY A 157 1.41 12.93 -11.74
CA GLY A 157 0.15 13.59 -11.49
C GLY A 157 0.30 14.92 -10.75
N VAL A 158 -0.62 15.84 -11.02
CA VAL A 158 -0.71 17.15 -10.35
C VAL A 158 -2.15 17.36 -9.89
N LEU A 159 -2.33 17.70 -8.64
CA LEU A 159 -3.60 18.03 -8.02
C LEU A 159 -3.51 19.46 -7.47
N PRO A 160 -4.38 20.38 -7.90
CA PRO A 160 -4.36 21.74 -7.37
C PRO A 160 -4.69 21.72 -5.87
N SER A 161 -4.32 22.78 -5.15
CA SER A 161 -4.60 22.91 -3.71
C SER A 161 -6.08 22.69 -3.31
N THR A 162 -7.01 22.95 -4.23
CA THR A 162 -8.46 22.73 -4.06
C THR A 162 -8.88 21.26 -4.04
N ARG A 163 -7.99 20.34 -4.48
CA ARG A 163 -8.18 18.89 -4.52
C ARG A 163 -7.37 18.18 -3.42
N LYS A 164 -7.21 18.83 -2.27
CA LYS A 164 -6.52 18.28 -1.09
C LYS A 164 -7.07 16.92 -0.68
N ASP A 165 -8.39 16.78 -0.61
CA ASP A 165 -9.03 15.55 -0.15
C ASP A 165 -8.65 14.37 -1.06
N ASP A 166 -8.62 14.58 -2.37
CA ASP A 166 -8.19 13.54 -3.30
C ASP A 166 -6.71 13.18 -3.13
N ALA A 167 -5.84 14.17 -2.92
CA ALA A 167 -4.43 13.91 -2.64
C ALA A 167 -4.25 13.05 -1.38
N TYR A 168 -5.06 13.30 -0.35
CA TYR A 168 -5.07 12.53 0.89
C TYR A 168 -5.59 11.10 0.65
N ARG A 169 -6.68 10.94 -0.12
CA ARG A 169 -7.20 9.63 -0.53
C ARG A 169 -6.16 8.81 -1.31
N PHE A 170 -5.47 9.44 -2.26
CA PHE A 170 -4.36 8.82 -3.00
C PHE A 170 -3.21 8.40 -2.08
N ALA A 171 -2.86 9.23 -1.09
CA ALA A 171 -1.83 8.91 -0.12
C ALA A 171 -2.22 7.70 0.75
N VAL A 172 -3.46 7.64 1.25
CA VAL A 172 -3.96 6.47 1.99
C VAL A 172 -3.97 5.20 1.15
N ALA A 173 -4.40 5.28 -0.12
CA ALA A 173 -4.34 4.15 -1.04
C ALA A 173 -2.91 3.63 -1.23
N LYS A 174 -1.92 4.53 -1.34
CA LYS A 174 -0.50 4.16 -1.40
C LYS A 174 -0.02 3.47 -0.13
N ILE A 175 -0.43 3.92 1.06
CA ILE A 175 -0.07 3.28 2.34
C ILE A 175 -0.63 1.86 2.42
N ILE A 176 -1.87 1.65 2.02
CA ILE A 176 -2.50 0.31 2.07
C ILE A 176 -1.80 -0.67 1.12
N GLN A 177 -1.32 -0.19 -0.03
CA GLN A 177 -0.57 -1.01 -0.99
C GLN A 177 0.88 -1.24 -0.55
N ASN A 178 1.52 -0.21 0.01
CA ASN A 178 2.93 -0.18 0.37
C ASN A 178 3.12 0.52 1.72
N PRO A 179 2.88 -0.18 2.84
CA PRO A 179 2.92 0.41 4.18
C PRO A 179 4.30 0.96 4.56
N GLU A 180 5.37 0.39 4.01
CA GLU A 180 6.73 0.88 4.20
C GLU A 180 6.91 2.34 3.77
N LEU A 181 6.07 2.86 2.87
CA LEU A 181 6.14 4.25 2.45
C LEU A 181 5.94 5.26 3.59
N VAL A 182 5.34 4.89 4.72
CA VAL A 182 5.12 5.79 5.87
C VAL A 182 6.41 6.08 6.65
N TYR A 183 7.37 5.16 6.63
CA TYR A 183 8.64 5.33 7.33
C TYR A 183 9.85 5.23 6.39
N LEU A 184 9.62 4.97 5.10
CA LEU A 184 10.66 4.95 4.08
C LEU A 184 11.41 6.29 4.10
N ASP A 185 12.73 6.19 4.26
CA ASP A 185 13.61 7.35 4.35
C ASP A 185 13.15 8.32 5.46
N ASN A 186 12.66 7.80 6.59
CA ASN A 186 12.38 8.55 7.81
C ASN A 186 12.69 7.67 9.04
N PRO A 187 13.97 7.56 9.45
CA PRO A 187 14.37 6.65 10.53
C PRO A 187 13.77 7.01 11.88
N ASP A 188 13.52 8.29 12.14
CA ASP A 188 12.87 8.74 13.38
C ASP A 188 11.42 8.24 13.44
N LYS A 189 10.67 8.35 12.33
CA LYS A 189 9.31 7.83 12.22
C LYS A 189 9.28 6.30 12.26
N GLN A 190 10.25 5.63 11.65
CA GLN A 190 10.38 4.18 11.75
C GLN A 190 10.53 3.75 13.21
N LYS A 191 11.45 4.38 13.93
CA LYS A 191 11.70 4.09 15.33
C LYS A 191 10.49 4.36 16.22
N GLU A 192 9.80 5.49 16.00
CA GLU A 192 8.53 5.81 16.68
C GLU A 192 7.51 4.67 16.54
N ILE A 193 7.31 4.17 15.31
CA ILE A 193 6.36 3.08 15.06
C ILE A 193 6.85 1.76 15.68
N GLU A 194 8.15 1.47 15.67
CA GLU A 194 8.70 0.26 16.28
C GLU A 194 8.59 0.25 17.81
N ASP A 195 8.85 1.39 18.46
CA ASP A 195 8.69 1.55 19.91
C ASP A 195 7.21 1.37 20.30
N ASP A 196 6.28 1.94 19.51
CA ASP A 196 4.84 1.76 19.69
C ASP A 196 4.38 0.31 19.51
N VAL A 197 4.90 -0.40 18.49
CA VAL A 197 4.58 -1.82 18.26
C VAL A 197 4.96 -2.65 19.50
N ALA A 198 6.12 -2.38 20.09
CA ALA A 198 6.57 -3.09 21.28
C ALA A 198 5.68 -2.78 22.51
N GLU A 199 5.28 -1.50 22.69
CA GLU A 199 4.38 -1.11 23.77
C GLU A 199 3.00 -1.77 23.64
N ILE A 200 2.39 -1.65 22.46
CA ILE A 200 1.04 -2.15 22.21
C ILE A 200 1.01 -3.69 22.21
N TYR A 201 2.09 -4.36 21.79
CA TYR A 201 2.24 -5.82 21.95
C TYR A 201 2.05 -6.25 23.41
N GLN A 202 2.69 -5.55 24.35
CA GLN A 202 2.56 -5.87 25.78
C GLN A 202 1.11 -5.67 26.26
N LYS A 203 0.47 -4.56 25.86
CA LYS A 203 -0.94 -4.30 26.18
C LYS A 203 -1.86 -5.38 25.58
N PHE A 204 -1.59 -5.85 24.36
CA PHE A 204 -2.37 -6.91 23.72
C PHE A 204 -2.30 -8.21 24.52
N VAL A 205 -1.10 -8.62 24.94
CA VAL A 205 -0.91 -9.81 25.77
C VAL A 205 -1.56 -9.65 27.15
N ASP A 206 -1.46 -8.48 27.79
CA ASP A 206 -2.08 -8.22 29.09
C ASP A 206 -3.62 -8.22 29.01
N PHE A 207 -4.18 -7.73 27.91
CA PHE A 207 -5.61 -7.71 27.66
C PHE A 207 -6.14 -9.11 27.34
N PHE A 208 -5.57 -9.78 26.34
CA PHE A 208 -6.12 -11.03 25.82
C PHE A 208 -5.53 -12.31 26.43
N GLY A 209 -4.35 -12.23 27.04
CA GLY A 209 -3.59 -13.39 27.55
C GLY A 209 -2.94 -14.23 26.44
N THR A 210 -2.99 -13.79 25.19
CA THR A 210 -2.50 -14.48 23.99
C THR A 210 -2.11 -13.45 22.94
N THR A 211 -1.34 -13.85 21.94
CA THR A 211 -0.98 -13.03 20.76
C THR A 211 -1.88 -13.30 19.55
N GLU A 212 -2.79 -14.27 19.67
CA GLU A 212 -3.66 -14.75 18.59
C GLU A 212 -5.07 -15.00 19.12
N ILE A 213 -6.06 -14.44 18.43
CA ILE A 213 -7.49 -14.64 18.69
C ILE A 213 -8.17 -14.94 17.37
N ILE A 214 -9.09 -15.91 17.38
CA ILE A 214 -9.95 -16.19 16.23
C ILE A 214 -11.38 -15.84 16.63
N THR A 215 -12.03 -15.03 15.82
CA THR A 215 -13.46 -14.74 15.93
C THR A 215 -14.10 -14.73 14.55
N THR A 216 -15.35 -14.28 14.42
CA THR A 216 -15.99 -14.03 13.11
C THR A 216 -15.80 -12.59 12.67
N ASN A 217 -15.91 -12.34 11.37
CA ASN A 217 -15.97 -10.99 10.80
C ASN A 217 -17.06 -10.11 11.44
N LYS A 218 -18.10 -10.70 12.03
CA LYS A 218 -19.17 -9.99 12.75
C LYS A 218 -18.78 -9.45 14.13
N CYS A 219 -17.70 -9.95 14.72
CA CYS A 219 -17.23 -9.53 16.05
C CYS A 219 -15.80 -8.98 16.03
N ALA A 220 -15.09 -9.08 14.91
CA ALA A 220 -13.69 -8.66 14.80
C ALA A 220 -13.52 -7.15 15.04
N ASP A 221 -14.38 -6.32 14.44
CA ASP A 221 -14.31 -4.85 14.60
C ASP A 221 -14.51 -4.44 16.06
N ASP A 222 -15.53 -4.99 16.73
CA ASP A 222 -15.82 -4.73 18.15
C ASP A 222 -14.66 -5.15 19.06
N LEU A 223 -14.04 -6.31 18.77
CA LEU A 223 -12.92 -6.82 19.55
C LEU A 223 -11.67 -5.94 19.40
N ILE A 224 -11.42 -5.42 18.20
CA ILE A 224 -10.36 -4.43 17.95
C ILE A 224 -10.69 -3.11 18.65
N SER A 225 -11.94 -2.67 18.62
CA SER A 225 -12.38 -1.42 19.27
C SER A 225 -12.16 -1.47 20.78
N ILE A 226 -12.63 -2.52 21.45
CA ILE A 226 -12.47 -2.67 22.90
C ILE A 226 -10.98 -2.75 23.28
N PHE A 227 -10.16 -3.41 22.45
CA PHE A 227 -8.72 -3.42 22.67
C PHE A 227 -8.09 -2.04 22.54
N ASN A 228 -8.49 -1.25 21.54
CA ASN A 228 -8.01 0.12 21.37
C ASN A 228 -8.40 1.00 22.57
N ASP A 229 -9.64 0.89 23.05
CA ASP A 229 -10.10 1.60 24.25
C ASP A 229 -9.26 1.22 25.48
N TYR A 230 -8.95 -0.08 25.65
CA TYR A 230 -8.04 -0.52 26.70
C TYR A 230 -6.61 0.03 26.50
N ALA A 231 -6.12 0.07 25.27
CA ALA A 231 -4.77 0.53 24.98
C ALA A 231 -4.59 2.04 25.29
N GLU A 232 -5.67 2.82 25.16
CA GLU A 232 -5.73 4.25 25.45
C GLU A 232 -6.01 4.52 26.94
N ASP A 233 -7.08 3.93 27.50
CA ASP A 233 -7.62 4.28 28.81
C ASP A 233 -7.27 3.29 29.93
N GLY A 234 -6.71 2.13 29.58
CA GLY A 234 -6.34 1.06 30.52
C GLY A 234 -7.53 0.31 31.14
N LYS A 235 -8.77 0.64 30.77
CA LYS A 235 -9.98 0.00 31.30
C LYS A 235 -10.24 -1.31 30.59
N LYS A 236 -10.12 -2.42 31.32
CA LYS A 236 -10.34 -3.77 30.77
C LYS A 236 -11.83 -4.12 30.74
N GLU A 237 -12.43 -4.16 29.56
CA GLU A 237 -13.79 -4.64 29.36
C GLU A 237 -13.83 -6.16 29.11
N ASP A 238 -14.99 -6.78 29.30
CA ASP A 238 -15.17 -8.21 29.00
C ASP A 238 -15.38 -8.40 27.49
N TYR A 239 -14.54 -9.21 26.86
CA TYR A 239 -14.54 -9.48 25.42
C TYR A 239 -14.91 -10.93 25.10
N LYS A 240 -15.15 -11.78 26.11
CA LYS A 240 -15.31 -13.23 25.88
C LYS A 240 -16.49 -13.57 24.98
N ASP A 241 -17.58 -12.83 25.09
CA ASP A 241 -18.78 -13.01 24.25
C ASP A 241 -18.55 -12.63 22.78
N LEU A 242 -17.46 -11.91 22.49
CA LEU A 242 -17.03 -11.55 21.13
C LEU A 242 -16.11 -12.58 20.50
N ILE A 243 -15.65 -13.60 21.25
CA ILE A 243 -14.86 -14.71 20.69
C ILE A 243 -15.84 -15.78 20.21
N LYS A 244 -16.15 -15.75 18.91
CA LYS A 244 -17.10 -16.68 18.27
C LYS A 244 -16.42 -17.42 17.13
N GLU A 245 -16.49 -18.74 17.17
CA GLU A 245 -16.09 -19.55 16.02
C GLU A 245 -17.15 -19.48 14.90
N PRO A 246 -16.76 -19.59 13.62
CA PRO A 246 -17.73 -19.73 12.55
C PRO A 246 -18.48 -21.07 12.67
N GLU A 247 -19.69 -21.15 12.12
CA GLU A 247 -20.44 -22.43 12.06
C GLU A 247 -19.67 -23.52 11.29
N GLU A 248 -18.91 -23.10 10.27
CA GLU A 248 -18.11 -23.97 9.42
C GLU A 248 -16.81 -23.26 9.03
N TYR A 249 -15.68 -23.93 9.21
CA TYR A 249 -14.40 -23.51 8.63
C TYR A 249 -14.36 -23.85 7.15
N LYS A 250 -14.30 -22.82 6.31
CA LYS A 250 -14.25 -22.94 4.85
C LYS A 250 -13.65 -21.70 4.23
N TYR A 251 -13.06 -21.88 3.06
CA TYR A 251 -12.56 -20.77 2.26
C TYR A 251 -13.49 -20.49 1.08
N PHE A 252 -13.69 -19.21 0.78
CA PHE A 252 -14.42 -18.76 -0.40
C PHE A 252 -13.93 -17.36 -0.80
N ALA A 253 -14.12 -17.01 -2.07
CA ALA A 253 -13.81 -15.66 -2.54
C ALA A 253 -14.84 -14.66 -1.99
N VAL A 254 -14.37 -13.66 -1.28
CA VAL A 254 -15.20 -12.57 -0.76
C VAL A 254 -15.17 -11.42 -1.77
N SER A 255 -16.33 -11.07 -2.33
CA SER A 255 -16.43 -10.02 -3.35
C SER A 255 -15.97 -8.66 -2.84
N GLU A 256 -16.16 -8.40 -1.56
CA GLU A 256 -15.84 -7.16 -0.85
C GLU A 256 -14.32 -6.95 -0.69
N PHE A 257 -13.50 -7.99 -0.92
CA PHE A 257 -12.04 -7.82 -1.02
C PHE A 257 -11.61 -7.27 -2.38
N ASN A 258 -12.49 -7.27 -3.40
CA ASN A 258 -12.20 -6.68 -4.70
C ASN A 258 -12.44 -5.18 -4.66
N ASN A 259 -11.44 -4.44 -4.18
CA ASN A 259 -11.53 -2.99 -4.11
C ASN A 259 -11.15 -2.37 -5.47
N SER A 260 -12.14 -1.82 -6.19
CA SER A 260 -11.88 -0.88 -7.28
C SER A 260 -11.45 0.48 -6.71
N TYR A 261 -10.69 1.27 -7.49
CA TYR A 261 -10.17 2.57 -7.07
C TYR A 261 -11.25 3.52 -6.52
N ASP A 262 -12.47 3.47 -7.08
CA ASP A 262 -13.55 4.41 -6.75
C ASP A 262 -14.26 4.10 -5.41
N ASN A 263 -14.31 2.82 -4.99
CA ASN A 263 -14.99 2.40 -3.75
C ASN A 263 -14.00 1.90 -2.68
N PHE A 264 -12.70 2.11 -2.90
CA PHE A 264 -11.62 1.50 -2.13
C PHE A 264 -11.61 1.92 -0.65
N LEU A 265 -11.81 3.21 -0.38
CA LEU A 265 -11.80 3.73 0.99
C LEU A 265 -13.08 3.35 1.73
N GLU A 266 -14.24 3.45 1.08
CA GLU A 266 -15.53 3.10 1.68
C GLU A 266 -15.59 1.60 2.04
N ASN A 267 -15.10 0.72 1.16
CA ASN A 267 -15.00 -0.71 1.46
C ASN A 267 -13.93 -1.05 2.51
N SER A 268 -12.80 -0.34 2.50
CA SER A 268 -11.72 -0.56 3.49
C SER A 268 -12.06 0.02 4.87
N LEU A 269 -13.03 0.93 4.95
CA LEU A 269 -13.49 1.57 6.18
C LEU A 269 -14.80 1.01 6.71
N GLY A 270 -15.60 0.32 5.87
CA GLY A 270 -16.89 -0.28 6.26
C GLY A 270 -16.80 -1.43 7.27
N GLY A 271 -15.60 -1.76 7.78
CA GLY A 271 -15.38 -2.83 8.76
C GLY A 271 -15.67 -4.24 8.22
N PHE A 272 -15.11 -5.25 8.88
CA PHE A 272 -15.37 -6.66 8.53
C PHE A 272 -16.84 -7.05 8.72
N SER A 273 -17.53 -6.36 9.64
CA SER A 273 -18.92 -6.62 10.03
C SER A 273 -19.93 -6.34 8.91
N SER A 274 -19.62 -5.43 7.98
CA SER A 274 -20.48 -5.08 6.85
C SER A 274 -20.59 -6.17 5.77
N HIS A 275 -19.67 -7.14 5.75
CA HIS A 275 -19.61 -8.17 4.72
C HIS A 275 -20.81 -9.11 4.84
N LYS A 276 -21.36 -9.57 3.71
CA LYS A 276 -22.59 -10.38 3.72
C LYS A 276 -22.37 -11.75 4.35
N GLU A 277 -21.33 -12.44 3.90
CA GLU A 277 -21.00 -13.78 4.35
C GLU A 277 -20.27 -13.75 5.71
N THR A 278 -20.47 -14.79 6.50
CA THR A 278 -19.75 -14.97 7.76
C THR A 278 -18.52 -15.84 7.54
N TYR A 279 -17.37 -15.37 8.03
CA TYR A 279 -16.10 -16.08 7.96
C TYR A 279 -15.26 -15.77 9.21
N ASP A 280 -14.29 -16.63 9.51
CA ASP A 280 -13.38 -16.40 10.63
C ASP A 280 -12.36 -15.31 10.32
N VAL A 281 -11.97 -14.56 11.35
CA VAL A 281 -10.94 -13.53 11.31
C VAL A 281 -9.97 -13.80 12.45
N GLY A 282 -8.69 -13.93 12.10
CA GLY A 282 -7.58 -13.97 13.06
C GLY A 282 -7.13 -12.55 13.40
N ILE A 283 -7.20 -12.19 14.68
CA ILE A 283 -6.61 -10.96 15.22
C ILE A 283 -5.29 -11.36 15.88
N ILE A 284 -4.19 -10.95 15.26
CA ILE A 284 -2.85 -11.41 15.60
C ILE A 284 -1.97 -10.20 15.87
N TYR A 285 -1.26 -10.23 16.98
CA TYR A 285 -0.25 -9.22 17.27
C TYR A 285 1.15 -9.83 17.13
N ASP A 286 1.84 -9.47 16.05
CA ASP A 286 3.24 -9.81 15.84
C ASP A 286 4.11 -8.82 16.63
N LYS A 287 5.02 -9.33 17.46
CA LYS A 287 5.91 -8.54 18.32
C LYS A 287 6.83 -7.57 17.57
N GLU A 288 7.09 -7.81 16.29
CA GLU A 288 8.00 -7.04 15.44
C GLU A 288 7.26 -6.23 14.38
N LEU A 289 6.11 -6.73 13.92
CA LEU A 289 5.38 -6.17 12.78
C LEU A 289 4.02 -5.55 13.16
N GLY A 290 3.54 -5.75 14.38
CA GLY A 290 2.31 -5.16 14.88
C GLY A 290 1.04 -5.97 14.59
N LEU A 291 -0.10 -5.28 14.57
CA LEU A 291 -1.43 -5.88 14.50
C LEU A 291 -1.80 -6.34 13.08
N TYR A 292 -2.35 -7.54 12.96
CA TYR A 292 -3.00 -8.05 11.76
C TYR A 292 -4.44 -8.46 12.08
N ALA A 293 -5.35 -8.16 11.14
CA ALA A 293 -6.69 -8.73 11.10
C ALA A 293 -6.81 -9.53 9.79
N ILE A 294 -6.93 -10.84 9.90
CA ILE A 294 -6.71 -11.77 8.79
C ILE A 294 -7.95 -12.64 8.56
N PRO A 295 -8.68 -12.42 7.45
CA PRO A 295 -9.73 -13.32 7.01
C PRO A 295 -9.23 -14.76 6.82
N PHE A 296 -10.07 -15.72 7.20
CA PHE A 296 -9.83 -17.16 7.04
C PHE A 296 -8.62 -17.73 7.78
N TYR A 297 -8.06 -17.01 8.76
CA TYR A 297 -6.88 -17.46 9.50
C TYR A 297 -7.13 -18.69 10.39
N GLY A 298 -8.29 -18.75 11.04
CA GLY A 298 -8.78 -19.95 11.73
C GLY A 298 -9.04 -21.09 10.76
N THR A 299 -9.64 -20.84 9.59
CA THR A 299 -9.79 -21.85 8.54
C THR A 299 -8.43 -22.39 8.10
N PHE A 300 -7.44 -21.51 7.89
CA PHE A 300 -6.08 -21.90 7.52
C PHE A 300 -5.42 -22.77 8.59
N ASN A 301 -5.54 -22.42 9.88
CA ASN A 301 -5.08 -23.27 10.97
C ASN A 301 -5.79 -24.63 10.98
N LYS A 302 -7.11 -24.64 10.76
CA LYS A 302 -7.93 -25.85 10.85
C LYS A 302 -7.52 -26.94 9.86
N ILE A 303 -7.01 -26.55 8.69
CA ILE A 303 -6.45 -27.46 7.68
C ILE A 303 -5.35 -28.35 8.26
N PHE A 304 -4.54 -27.83 9.18
CA PHE A 304 -3.42 -28.60 9.74
C PHE A 304 -3.79 -29.36 11.02
N GLU A 305 -4.90 -28.99 11.67
CA GLU A 305 -5.37 -29.60 12.93
C GLU A 305 -6.21 -30.87 12.73
N VAL A 306 -6.98 -30.95 11.64
CA VAL A 306 -7.91 -32.06 11.41
C VAL A 306 -7.19 -33.26 10.77
N LYS A 307 -7.68 -34.47 11.06
CA LYS A 307 -7.11 -35.71 10.50
C LYS A 307 -7.25 -35.81 8.98
N ASP A 308 -8.34 -35.27 8.44
CA ASP A 308 -8.66 -35.29 7.01
C ASP A 308 -8.97 -33.86 6.56
N TYR A 309 -7.92 -33.15 6.16
CA TYR A 309 -7.98 -31.75 5.76
C TYR A 309 -8.77 -31.54 4.46
N THR A 310 -8.96 -32.59 3.67
CA THR A 310 -9.70 -32.52 2.40
C THR A 310 -11.19 -32.28 2.60
N LYS A 311 -11.69 -32.45 3.82
CA LYS A 311 -13.08 -32.13 4.22
C LYS A 311 -13.33 -30.65 4.42
N ILE A 312 -12.28 -29.84 4.58
CA ILE A 312 -12.44 -28.39 4.67
C ILE A 312 -12.66 -27.86 3.25
N LEU A 313 -13.79 -27.21 3.04
CA LEU A 313 -14.17 -26.71 1.73
C LEU A 313 -13.12 -25.69 1.23
N ASN A 314 -12.61 -25.95 0.02
CA ASN A 314 -11.60 -25.14 -0.67
C ASN A 314 -10.27 -24.97 0.11
N TYR A 315 -9.85 -26.00 0.84
CA TYR A 315 -8.59 -26.00 1.60
C TYR A 315 -7.36 -25.61 0.75
N ASP A 316 -7.30 -26.05 -0.50
CA ASP A 316 -6.16 -25.80 -1.40
C ASP A 316 -6.11 -24.32 -1.82
N ALA A 317 -7.27 -23.73 -2.10
CA ALA A 317 -7.40 -22.32 -2.40
C ALA A 317 -7.10 -21.45 -1.17
N CYS A 318 -7.45 -21.91 0.04
CA CYS A 318 -7.06 -21.25 1.28
C CYS A 318 -5.53 -21.20 1.46
N ILE A 319 -4.85 -22.34 1.25
CA ILE A 319 -3.38 -22.39 1.32
C ILE A 319 -2.76 -21.44 0.29
N LYS A 320 -3.23 -21.47 -0.96
CA LYS A 320 -2.74 -20.58 -2.01
C LYS A 320 -2.99 -19.11 -1.68
N TYR A 321 -4.16 -18.78 -1.14
CA TYR A 321 -4.49 -17.42 -0.70
C TYR A 321 -3.47 -16.90 0.33
N PHE A 322 -3.14 -17.70 1.34
CA PHE A 322 -2.17 -17.31 2.36
C PHE A 322 -0.75 -17.17 1.79
N LEU A 323 -0.36 -18.01 0.84
CA LEU A 323 0.97 -17.95 0.22
C LEU A 323 1.09 -16.80 -0.79
N GLU A 324 0.12 -16.62 -1.66
CA GLU A 324 0.17 -15.68 -2.79
C GLU A 324 -0.21 -14.24 -2.40
N ASN A 325 -0.94 -14.04 -1.30
CA ASN A 325 -1.31 -12.69 -0.85
C ASN A 325 -0.09 -11.94 -0.29
N ASP A 326 0.32 -10.90 -0.99
CA ASP A 326 1.49 -10.07 -0.71
C ASP A 326 1.33 -9.13 0.51
N LYS A 327 0.16 -9.10 1.15
CA LYS A 327 -0.10 -8.37 2.40
C LYS A 327 0.19 -9.19 3.66
N TYR A 328 0.36 -10.50 3.52
CA TYR A 328 0.67 -11.37 4.66
C TYR A 328 2.15 -11.63 4.76
N SER A 329 2.71 -11.35 5.94
CA SER A 329 4.13 -11.46 6.21
C SER A 329 4.63 -12.91 6.24
N ALA A 330 5.94 -13.07 6.07
CA ALA A 330 6.60 -14.36 6.27
C ALA A 330 6.44 -14.86 7.73
N ASN A 331 6.37 -13.95 8.71
CA ASN A 331 6.19 -14.30 10.13
C ASN A 331 4.87 -15.01 10.38
N LEU A 332 3.78 -14.57 9.76
CA LEU A 332 2.47 -15.23 9.87
C LEU A 332 2.52 -16.69 9.40
N ILE A 333 3.23 -16.95 8.30
CA ILE A 333 3.42 -18.32 7.79
C ILE A 333 4.30 -19.14 8.73
N ARG A 334 5.38 -18.55 9.27
CA ARG A 334 6.23 -19.21 10.29
C ARG A 334 5.45 -19.58 11.53
N MET A 335 4.61 -18.68 12.05
CA MET A 335 3.78 -18.93 13.23
C MET A 335 2.90 -20.17 13.06
N VAL A 336 2.23 -20.31 11.92
CA VAL A 336 1.38 -21.48 11.63
C VAL A 336 2.24 -22.73 11.42
N ALA A 337 3.37 -22.63 10.72
CA ALA A 337 4.29 -23.75 10.51
C ALA A 337 4.89 -24.29 11.82
N ASP A 338 5.25 -23.41 12.75
CA ASP A 338 5.81 -23.77 14.06
C ASP A 338 4.77 -24.45 14.96
N LYS A 339 3.49 -24.07 14.82
CA LYS A 339 2.35 -24.66 15.55
C LYS A 339 2.01 -26.06 15.05
N HIS A 340 2.19 -26.34 13.75
CA HIS A 340 1.70 -27.56 13.10
C HIS A 340 2.82 -28.36 12.41
N LYS A 341 3.23 -29.48 13.01
CA LYS A 341 4.36 -30.31 12.49
C LYS A 341 4.16 -30.86 11.07
N ASN A 342 2.90 -31.05 10.66
CA ASN A 342 2.49 -31.51 9.33
C ASN A 342 2.33 -30.39 8.31
N PHE A 343 2.62 -29.12 8.67
CA PHE A 343 2.43 -27.96 7.81
C PHE A 343 3.06 -28.13 6.43
N MET A 344 4.37 -28.40 6.39
CA MET A 344 5.10 -28.52 5.12
C MET A 344 4.68 -29.74 4.32
N GLU A 345 4.29 -30.84 4.96
CA GLU A 345 3.79 -32.04 4.29
C GLU A 345 2.51 -31.71 3.51
N ILE A 346 1.53 -31.09 4.17
CA ILE A 346 0.25 -30.72 3.55
C ILE A 346 0.46 -29.65 2.48
N VAL A 347 1.23 -28.60 2.75
CA VAL A 347 1.51 -27.54 1.77
C VAL A 347 2.19 -28.09 0.53
N ASN A 348 3.22 -28.94 0.68
CA ASN A 348 3.90 -29.56 -0.45
C ASN A 348 2.98 -30.51 -1.24
N SER A 349 2.10 -31.24 -0.56
CA SER A 349 1.08 -32.06 -1.22
C SER A 349 0.13 -31.21 -2.07
N VAL A 350 -0.30 -30.05 -1.57
CA VAL A 350 -1.21 -29.14 -2.27
C VAL A 350 -0.53 -28.47 -3.46
N LEU A 351 0.73 -28.08 -3.32
CA LEU A 351 1.49 -27.42 -4.38
C LEU A 351 2.08 -28.40 -5.40
N ALA A 352 2.06 -29.71 -5.11
CA ALA A 352 2.81 -30.73 -5.84
C ALA A 352 4.31 -30.38 -5.95
N LYS A 353 4.90 -29.98 -4.81
CA LYS A 353 6.31 -29.55 -4.68
C LYS A 353 6.98 -30.27 -3.52
N ASN A 354 8.27 -30.00 -3.31
CA ASN A 354 9.02 -30.49 -2.16
C ASN A 354 9.92 -29.37 -1.61
N TYR A 355 9.30 -28.25 -1.25
CA TYR A 355 10.00 -27.12 -0.66
C TYR A 355 10.32 -27.40 0.81
N THR A 356 11.46 -26.88 1.25
CA THR A 356 11.70 -26.51 2.65
C THR A 356 10.87 -25.25 3.00
N LEU A 357 10.71 -24.95 4.28
CA LEU A 357 10.01 -23.74 4.71
C LEU A 357 10.71 -22.48 4.16
N ASP A 358 12.05 -22.44 4.20
CA ASP A 358 12.82 -21.29 3.70
C ASP A 358 12.64 -21.07 2.20
N GLU A 359 12.63 -22.14 1.39
CA GLU A 359 12.36 -22.05 -0.05
C GLU A 359 10.94 -21.56 -0.34
N LEU A 360 9.96 -22.03 0.43
CA LEU A 360 8.57 -21.59 0.32
C LEU A 360 8.45 -20.09 0.62
N LEU A 361 9.02 -19.63 1.73
CA LEU A 361 9.00 -18.23 2.13
C LEU A 361 9.76 -17.36 1.13
N LYS A 362 10.90 -17.81 0.62
CA LYS A 362 11.66 -17.08 -0.40
C LYS A 362 10.90 -16.97 -1.72
N LYS A 363 10.13 -18.00 -2.11
CA LYS A 363 9.32 -17.97 -3.34
C LYS A 363 8.11 -17.07 -3.22
N TYR A 364 7.35 -17.20 -2.13
CA TYR A 364 6.02 -16.58 -2.00
C TYR A 364 6.02 -15.29 -1.16
N LYS A 365 6.96 -15.16 -0.22
CA LYS A 365 7.03 -14.07 0.77
C LYS A 365 8.34 -13.27 0.70
N ARG A 366 9.03 -13.28 -0.45
CA ARG A 366 10.32 -12.60 -0.66
C ARG A 366 10.36 -11.18 -0.10
N ARG A 367 9.31 -10.39 -0.38
CA ARG A 367 9.15 -9.01 0.09
C ARG A 367 9.37 -8.86 1.61
N TYR A 368 8.89 -9.80 2.41
CA TYR A 368 9.01 -9.83 3.88
C TYR A 368 10.22 -10.61 4.40
N VAL A 369 10.83 -11.45 3.57
CA VAL A 369 12.09 -12.12 3.91
C VAL A 369 13.25 -11.14 3.79
N ASP A 370 13.24 -10.35 2.71
CA ASP A 370 14.32 -9.40 2.40
C ASP A 370 14.17 -8.10 3.22
N ASN A 371 12.95 -7.76 3.68
CA ASN A 371 12.67 -6.51 4.38
C ASN A 371 11.77 -6.72 5.61
N LYS A 372 12.05 -5.97 6.69
CA LYS A 372 11.12 -5.83 7.81
C LYS A 372 10.03 -4.83 7.43
N ILE A 373 8.82 -5.33 7.19
CA ILE A 373 7.66 -4.51 6.80
C ILE A 373 6.60 -4.59 7.89
N ILE A 374 6.44 -3.49 8.62
CA ILE A 374 5.40 -3.31 9.65
C ILE A 374 4.02 -3.42 8.99
N SER A 375 3.07 -4.07 9.68
CA SER A 375 1.74 -4.36 9.17
C SER A 375 1.01 -3.08 8.73
N SER A 376 0.23 -3.19 7.66
CA SER A 376 -0.54 -2.06 7.13
C SER A 376 -1.50 -1.49 8.16
N THR A 377 -2.19 -2.33 8.94
CA THR A 377 -3.09 -1.91 10.01
C THR A 377 -2.36 -1.02 11.03
N THR A 378 -1.20 -1.46 11.53
CA THR A 378 -0.39 -0.67 12.48
C THR A 378 0.03 0.67 11.88
N VAL A 379 0.54 0.63 10.65
CA VAL A 379 1.08 1.82 9.98
C VAL A 379 -0.01 2.85 9.66
N LEU A 380 -1.21 2.40 9.27
CA LEU A 380 -2.34 3.29 8.95
C LEU A 380 -2.72 4.16 10.14
N TYR A 381 -2.87 3.58 11.34
CA TYR A 381 -3.20 4.35 12.56
C TYR A 381 -2.10 5.32 13.00
N ARG A 382 -0.88 5.18 12.45
CA ARG A 382 0.25 6.10 12.71
C ARG A 382 0.48 7.14 11.61
N SER A 383 -0.37 7.14 10.60
CA SER A 383 -0.32 8.08 9.49
C SER A 383 -1.23 9.30 9.73
N LYS A 384 -0.65 10.50 9.79
CA LYS A 384 -1.45 11.74 9.90
C LYS A 384 -2.42 11.91 8.73
N VAL A 385 -2.04 11.48 7.53
CA VAL A 385 -2.92 11.60 6.37
C VAL A 385 -4.16 10.71 6.53
N PHE A 386 -3.98 9.50 7.09
CA PHE A 386 -5.10 8.60 7.38
C PHE A 386 -6.05 9.18 8.44
N SER A 387 -5.52 9.64 9.59
CA SER A 387 -6.34 10.26 10.64
C SER A 387 -7.14 11.46 10.12
N ASN A 388 -6.53 12.30 9.27
CA ASN A 388 -7.23 13.41 8.64
C ASN A 388 -8.30 12.93 7.65
N THR A 389 -8.05 11.87 6.89
CA THR A 389 -9.04 11.30 5.96
C THR A 389 -10.23 10.73 6.69
N LEU A 390 -10.05 10.06 7.83
CA LEU A 390 -11.15 9.59 8.67
C LEU A 390 -12.05 10.76 9.12
N GLY A 391 -11.46 11.84 9.65
CA GLY A 391 -12.24 13.03 10.03
C GLY A 391 -13.02 13.66 8.87
N ILE A 392 -12.47 13.64 7.64
CA ILE A 392 -13.18 14.11 6.44
C ILE A 392 -14.40 13.22 6.10
N ILE A 393 -14.31 11.92 6.35
CA ILE A 393 -15.38 10.96 6.07
C ILE A 393 -16.50 11.11 7.10
N GLU A 394 -16.15 11.17 8.39
CA GLU A 394 -17.09 11.41 9.49
C GLU A 394 -17.85 12.74 9.33
N ASP A 395 -17.19 13.81 8.87
CA ASP A 395 -17.82 15.10 8.58
C ASP A 395 -18.80 15.04 7.39
N ASN A 396 -18.61 14.11 6.45
CA ASN A 396 -19.49 13.93 5.31
C ASN A 396 -20.70 13.03 5.62
N GLU A 397 -20.54 12.03 6.48
CA GLU A 397 -21.64 11.18 6.98
C GLU A 397 -22.58 11.93 7.93
N ASN A 398 -22.07 12.93 8.66
CA ASN A 398 -22.87 13.81 9.52
C ASN A 398 -23.59 14.96 8.78
N LYS A 399 -23.55 15.01 7.44
CA LYS A 399 -24.41 15.95 6.69
C LYS A 399 -25.86 15.48 6.80
N PRO A 400 -26.80 16.33 7.28
CA PRO A 400 -28.20 15.94 7.35
C PRO A 400 -28.69 15.52 5.97
N GLU A 401 -29.25 14.32 5.86
CA GLU A 401 -29.98 13.89 4.68
C GLU A 401 -30.99 14.98 4.33
N ILE A 402 -30.89 15.48 3.10
CA ILE A 402 -31.81 16.48 2.60
C ILE A 402 -33.15 15.77 2.47
N ASP A 403 -34.06 16.07 3.41
CA ASP A 403 -35.44 15.63 3.35
C ASP A 403 -36.07 16.08 2.02
N THR A 404 -36.09 15.17 1.03
CA THR A 404 -36.66 15.40 -0.29
C THR A 404 -38.18 15.58 -0.24
N SER A 405 -38.82 15.37 0.91
CA SER A 405 -40.27 15.54 1.07
C SER A 405 -40.69 17.01 1.30
N LYS A 406 -39.77 17.89 1.71
CA LYS A 406 -40.02 19.34 1.76
C LYS A 406 -39.78 19.96 0.39
N LYS A 407 -40.84 20.52 -0.22
CA LYS A 407 -40.72 21.37 -1.42
C LYS A 407 -39.82 22.57 -1.12
N ILE A 408 -38.55 22.48 -1.46
CA ILE A 408 -37.59 23.58 -1.38
C ILE A 408 -37.98 24.67 -2.39
N GLY A 409 -38.13 25.90 -1.92
CA GLY A 409 -38.40 27.04 -2.78
C GLY A 409 -37.18 27.34 -3.65
N ARG A 410 -37.40 27.64 -4.94
CA ARG A 410 -36.31 27.92 -5.92
C ARG A 410 -35.35 29.04 -5.49
N ASN A 411 -35.77 29.94 -4.58
CA ASN A 411 -34.96 31.05 -4.08
C ASN A 411 -34.35 30.81 -2.70
N ASP A 412 -34.67 29.70 -2.03
CA ASP A 412 -34.17 29.37 -0.70
C ASP A 412 -32.67 29.00 -0.76
N PRO A 413 -31.92 29.11 0.35
CA PRO A 413 -30.56 28.60 0.46
C PRO A 413 -30.49 27.14 0.03
N CYS A 414 -29.53 26.81 -0.81
CA CYS A 414 -29.38 25.46 -1.34
C CYS A 414 -28.94 24.52 -0.20
N PRO A 415 -29.64 23.40 0.02
CA PRO A 415 -29.43 22.52 1.16
C PRO A 415 -28.08 21.78 1.11
N CYS A 416 -27.37 21.80 -0.02
CA CYS A 416 -26.01 21.23 -0.13
C CYS A 416 -24.92 22.07 0.57
N GLY A 417 -25.29 23.13 1.30
CA GLY A 417 -24.35 23.97 2.05
C GLY A 417 -23.52 24.94 1.20
N SER A 418 -23.81 25.06 -0.11
CA SER A 418 -23.03 25.91 -1.03
C SER A 418 -23.17 27.42 -0.80
N GLY A 419 -24.08 27.86 0.08
CA GLY A 419 -24.42 29.27 0.30
C GLY A 419 -25.16 29.95 -0.87
N LYS A 420 -25.41 29.24 -1.98
CA LYS A 420 -26.14 29.75 -3.16
C LYS A 420 -27.64 29.48 -3.05
N LYS A 421 -28.48 30.19 -3.82
CA LYS A 421 -29.92 29.89 -3.95
C LYS A 421 -30.12 28.56 -4.70
N TYR A 422 -31.14 27.78 -4.33
CA TYR A 422 -31.41 26.45 -4.91
C TYR A 422 -31.38 26.42 -6.45
N LYS A 423 -32.07 27.36 -7.11
CA LYS A 423 -32.11 27.47 -8.59
C LYS A 423 -30.77 27.79 -9.27
N LYS A 424 -29.76 28.20 -8.51
CA LYS A 424 -28.40 28.51 -9.01
C LYS A 424 -27.37 27.46 -8.60
N CYS A 425 -27.82 26.34 -8.04
CA CYS A 425 -27.00 25.24 -7.59
C CYS A 425 -27.69 23.92 -7.97
N CYS A 426 -28.15 23.13 -6.99
CA CYS A 426 -28.75 21.81 -7.26
C CYS A 426 -30.01 21.87 -8.15
N GLY A 427 -30.74 22.98 -8.15
CA GLY A 427 -31.89 23.22 -9.02
C GLY A 427 -31.59 23.99 -10.30
N ALA A 428 -30.32 24.10 -10.72
CA ALA A 428 -29.94 24.82 -11.94
C ALA A 428 -30.27 24.03 -13.23
N ASN A 429 -30.36 22.70 -13.13
CA ASN A 429 -30.60 21.78 -14.24
C ASN A 429 -31.80 20.83 -13.99
N LEU A 430 -32.68 21.18 -13.05
CA LEU A 430 -33.96 20.48 -12.78
C LEU A 430 -35.12 21.16 -13.49
#